data_AF-A0A6G2G1R9-F1
#
_entry.id   AF-A0A6G2G1R9-F1
#
_cell.length_a   1.000
_cell.length_b   1.000
_cell.length_c   1.000
_cell.angle_alpha   90.00
_cell.angle_beta   90.00
_cell.angle_gamma   90.00
#
_symmetry.space_group_name_H-M   'P 1'
#
loop_
_entity.id
_entity.type
_entity.pdbx_description
1 polymer ?
#
loop_
_entity_poly.entity_id
_entity_poly.type
_entity_poly.pdbx_seq_one_letter_code
_entity_poly.pdbx_strand_id
1 'polypeptide(L)'
;MIQCPRCSEAVPETRYCLNCETNLGVPEIPTRDPELTGRLSDAAADADHESVAFRTLRSKHDQYDRPLGSYLFAAERPKRILDVDAVTFEGHDDETWKIRPGFRARGHAVVTDRRLLVVAPATRGDQLYELPFTDAVSVESSSSWLADALTVDLADGSSVSLAVSGLNDHERAAARDLLRDARRRTTPPSRGGPRSSATWTT
;
A
#
# COMPACT_ATOMS: atom_id res chain seq x y z
N MET A 1 -10.69 -7.29 6.22
CA MET A 1 -11.90 -7.09 5.39
C MET A 1 -13.05 -6.62 6.27
N ILE A 2 -13.99 -5.86 5.71
CA ILE A 2 -15.15 -5.30 6.44
C ILE A 2 -16.44 -5.51 5.63
N GLN A 3 -17.60 -5.45 6.29
CA GLN A 3 -18.88 -5.43 5.57
C GLN A 3 -19.32 -3.99 5.28
N CYS A 4 -19.75 -3.73 4.04
CA CYS A 4 -20.33 -2.46 3.68
C CYS A 4 -21.68 -2.27 4.37
N PRO A 5 -21.89 -1.19 5.17
CA PRO A 5 -23.14 -1.01 5.91
C PRO A 5 -24.36 -0.73 5.02
N ARG A 6 -24.16 -0.43 3.72
CA ARG A 6 -25.26 -0.12 2.79
C ARG A 6 -25.69 -1.31 1.94
N CYS A 7 -24.75 -2.12 1.46
CA CYS A 7 -25.04 -3.23 0.57
C CYS A 7 -24.64 -4.60 1.15
N SER A 8 -24.15 -4.65 2.40
CA SER A 8 -23.75 -5.85 3.15
C SER A 8 -22.60 -6.66 2.54
N GLU A 9 -21.97 -6.13 1.50
CA GLU A 9 -20.88 -6.75 0.77
C GLU A 9 -19.59 -6.78 1.59
N ALA A 10 -18.90 -7.92 1.61
CA ALA A 10 -17.57 -8.01 2.20
C ALA A 10 -16.56 -7.32 1.28
N VAL A 11 -15.75 -6.39 1.80
CA VAL A 11 -14.88 -5.54 0.97
C VAL A 11 -13.54 -5.29 1.66
N PRO A 12 -12.47 -4.98 0.90
CA PRO A 12 -11.22 -4.55 1.48
C PRO A 12 -11.37 -3.23 2.23
N GLU A 13 -10.49 -3.03 3.20
CA GLU A 13 -10.42 -1.81 4.01
C GLU A 13 -9.97 -0.61 3.17
N THR A 14 -10.97 0.07 2.62
CA THR A 14 -10.81 1.16 1.65
C THR A 14 -11.72 2.32 1.99
N ARG A 15 -11.52 3.48 1.37
CA ARG A 15 -12.32 4.67 1.68
C ARG A 15 -13.78 4.50 1.25
N TYR A 16 -14.01 3.91 0.07
CA TYR A 16 -15.36 3.68 -0.45
C TYR A 16 -15.56 2.23 -0.89
N CYS A 17 -16.79 1.72 -0.70
CA CYS A 17 -17.20 0.44 -1.28
C CYS A 17 -17.23 0.54 -2.79
N LEU A 18 -16.59 -0.37 -3.50
CA LEU A 18 -16.56 -0.35 -4.96
C LEU A 18 -17.89 -0.76 -5.60
N ASN A 19 -18.74 -1.52 -4.89
CA ASN A 19 -20.03 -1.98 -5.40
C ASN A 19 -21.10 -0.89 -5.32
N CYS A 20 -21.29 -0.27 -4.14
CA CYS A 20 -22.36 0.72 -3.93
C CYS A 20 -21.86 2.15 -3.66
N GLU A 21 -20.55 2.39 -3.74
CA GLU A 21 -19.89 3.70 -3.54
C GLU A 21 -20.19 4.35 -2.17
N THR A 22 -20.49 3.53 -1.16
CA THR A 22 -20.68 3.98 0.22
C THR A 22 -19.34 4.28 0.86
N ASN A 23 -19.22 5.40 1.57
CA ASN A 23 -18.05 5.68 2.38
C ASN A 23 -17.98 4.67 3.52
N LEU A 24 -16.94 3.83 3.49
CA LEU A 24 -16.70 2.81 4.49
C LEU A 24 -15.85 3.35 5.63
N GLY A 25 -15.14 4.46 5.40
CA GLY A 25 -14.27 5.14 6.35
C GLY A 25 -13.25 4.20 6.96
N VAL A 26 -12.11 3.98 6.29
CA VAL A 26 -11.09 3.05 6.82
C VAL A 26 -9.62 3.46 6.59
N PRO A 27 -9.23 4.11 5.50
CA PRO A 27 -7.85 4.59 5.41
C PRO A 27 -7.73 5.88 6.21
N GLU A 28 -6.94 5.87 7.27
CA GLU A 28 -6.66 7.07 8.04
C GLU A 28 -5.92 8.06 7.13
N ILE A 29 -6.61 9.16 6.79
CA ILE A 29 -6.06 10.19 5.92
C ILE A 29 -5.49 11.29 6.83
N PRO A 30 -4.21 11.64 6.66
CA PRO A 30 -3.63 12.77 7.37
C PRO A 30 -4.46 14.05 7.21
N THR A 31 -4.60 14.78 8.30
CA THR A 31 -5.20 16.12 8.30
C THR A 31 -4.31 17.10 7.54
N ARG A 32 -4.87 18.27 7.20
CA ARG A 32 -4.14 19.28 6.44
C ARG A 32 -2.92 19.77 7.22
N ASP A 33 -1.77 19.62 6.60
CA ASP A 33 -0.47 20.00 7.16
C ASP A 33 -0.03 21.37 6.58
N PRO A 34 0.14 22.42 7.41
CA PRO A 34 0.59 23.74 6.97
C PRO A 34 2.05 23.75 6.49
N GLU A 35 2.87 22.81 6.95
CA GLU A 35 4.30 22.70 6.60
C GLU A 35 4.57 21.69 5.48
N LEU A 36 3.50 21.20 4.82
CA LEU A 36 3.55 20.16 3.80
C LEU A 36 4.66 20.37 2.77
N THR A 37 4.82 21.58 2.23
CA THR A 37 5.85 21.86 1.21
C THR A 37 7.27 21.58 1.73
N GLY A 38 7.61 22.02 2.94
CA GLY A 38 8.92 21.75 3.54
C GLY A 38 9.14 20.26 3.74
N ARG A 39 8.16 19.60 4.36
CA ARG A 39 8.19 18.14 4.58
C ARG A 39 8.34 17.33 3.29
N LEU A 40 7.64 17.69 2.22
CA LEU A 40 7.77 17.00 0.93
C LEU A 40 9.15 17.23 0.30
N SER A 41 9.76 18.40 0.54
CA SER A 41 11.12 18.69 0.09
C SER A 41 12.12 17.81 0.84
N ASP A 42 12.00 17.72 2.16
CA ASP A 42 12.86 16.88 3.00
C ASP A 42 12.71 15.39 2.64
N ALA A 43 11.47 14.92 2.49
CA ALA A 43 11.19 13.54 2.09
C ALA A 43 11.80 13.18 0.73
N ALA A 44 11.83 14.13 -0.21
CA ALA A 44 12.46 13.92 -1.52
C ALA A 44 13.99 13.97 -1.45
N ALA A 45 14.56 14.81 -0.57
CA ALA A 45 16.00 14.88 -0.35
C ALA A 45 16.56 13.63 0.34
N ASP A 46 15.80 13.06 1.27
CA ASP A 46 16.13 11.83 2.01
C ASP A 46 15.85 10.54 1.22
N ALA A 47 15.27 10.64 0.02
CA ALA A 47 14.83 9.48 -0.73
C ALA A 47 15.98 8.78 -1.48
N ASP A 48 15.99 7.44 -1.36
CA ASP A 48 16.97 6.59 -2.03
C ASP A 48 16.58 6.26 -3.49
N HIS A 49 15.40 6.68 -3.95
CA HIS A 49 14.85 6.34 -5.26
C HIS A 49 14.25 7.57 -5.97
N GLU A 50 14.59 7.76 -7.25
CA GLU A 50 14.22 8.94 -8.04
C GLU A 50 12.72 9.16 -8.23
N SER A 51 11.92 8.09 -8.13
CA SER A 51 10.46 8.19 -8.19
C SER A 51 9.91 9.10 -7.09
N VAL A 52 10.59 9.15 -5.93
CA VAL A 52 10.23 9.96 -4.76
C VAL A 52 10.84 11.36 -4.92
N ALA A 53 10.43 12.06 -5.97
CA ALA A 53 10.84 13.43 -6.20
C ALA A 53 9.83 14.42 -5.62
N PHE A 54 10.29 15.61 -5.23
CA PHE A 54 9.43 16.68 -4.71
C PHE A 54 8.27 16.99 -5.66
N ARG A 55 8.55 17.03 -6.98
CA ARG A 55 7.53 17.23 -8.02
C ARG A 55 6.44 16.15 -8.00
N THR A 56 6.83 14.88 -7.81
CA THR A 56 5.90 13.75 -7.77
C THR A 56 5.03 13.86 -6.53
N LEU A 57 5.63 14.05 -5.36
CA LEU A 57 4.90 14.17 -4.09
C LEU A 57 3.96 15.39 -4.05
N ARG A 58 4.37 16.51 -4.67
CA ARG A 58 3.57 17.75 -4.67
C ARG A 58 2.49 17.76 -5.76
N SER A 59 2.52 16.80 -6.69
CA SER A 59 1.57 16.66 -7.78
C SER A 59 0.23 16.09 -7.30
N LYS A 60 -0.86 16.61 -7.88
CA LYS A 60 -2.19 15.99 -7.79
C LYS A 60 -2.44 14.98 -8.92
N HIS A 61 -1.49 14.80 -9.83
CA HIS A 61 -1.60 13.91 -10.98
C HIS A 61 -2.94 14.09 -11.73
N ASP A 62 -3.34 15.33 -12.02
CA ASP A 62 -4.60 15.77 -12.67
C ASP A 62 -5.94 15.19 -12.15
N GLN A 63 -5.89 14.26 -11.21
CA GLN A 63 -6.97 13.32 -10.93
C GLN A 63 -7.19 13.16 -9.42
N TYR A 64 -6.23 13.58 -8.59
CA TYR A 64 -6.32 13.48 -7.13
C TYR A 64 -6.92 14.71 -6.47
N ASP A 65 -7.63 14.46 -5.38
CA ASP A 65 -8.23 15.49 -4.53
C ASP A 65 -7.15 16.41 -3.93
N ARG A 66 -5.98 15.85 -3.63
CA ARG A 66 -4.85 16.51 -2.95
C ARG A 66 -3.50 15.97 -3.47
N PRO A 67 -2.39 16.68 -3.22
CA PRO A 67 -1.07 16.20 -3.62
C PRO A 67 -0.77 14.80 -3.10
N LEU A 68 -0.08 13.96 -3.87
CA LEU A 68 0.21 12.56 -3.50
C LEU A 68 0.86 12.45 -2.11
N GLY A 69 1.85 13.30 -1.82
CA GLY A 69 2.55 13.30 -0.53
C GLY A 69 1.69 13.75 0.66
N SER A 70 0.54 14.37 0.42
CA SER A 70 -0.40 14.75 1.50
C SER A 70 -1.25 13.58 2.02
N TYR A 71 -1.16 12.41 1.38
CA TYR A 71 -1.71 11.16 1.89
C TYR A 71 -0.76 10.46 2.88
N LEU A 72 0.48 10.94 3.01
CA LEU A 72 1.49 10.40 3.93
C LEU A 72 1.43 11.11 5.29
N PHE A 73 1.53 10.34 6.36
CA PHE A 73 1.67 10.90 7.71
C PHE A 73 2.98 11.68 7.84
N ALA A 74 3.03 12.61 8.79
CA ALA A 74 4.19 13.50 8.98
C ALA A 74 5.51 12.74 9.18
N ALA A 75 5.45 11.60 9.88
CA ALA A 75 6.61 10.76 10.17
C ALA A 75 6.91 9.68 9.12
N GLU A 76 6.05 9.51 8.10
CA GLU A 76 6.27 8.49 7.07
C GLU A 76 7.36 8.90 6.08
N ARG A 77 8.28 7.97 5.83
CA ARG A 77 9.37 8.17 4.87
C ARG A 77 9.08 7.36 3.59
N PRO A 78 8.65 8.00 2.49
CA PRO A 78 8.46 7.30 1.23
C PRO A 78 9.80 6.79 0.70
N LYS A 79 9.81 5.54 0.23
CA LYS A 79 10.99 4.85 -0.31
C LYS A 79 10.90 4.61 -1.81
N ARG A 80 9.69 4.39 -2.32
CA ARG A 80 9.46 4.24 -3.76
C ARG A 80 8.01 4.58 -4.11
N ILE A 81 7.79 5.05 -5.33
CA ILE A 81 6.46 5.27 -5.91
C ILE A 81 6.38 4.42 -7.18
N LEU A 82 5.30 3.66 -7.32
CA LEU A 82 5.03 2.78 -8.45
C LEU A 82 3.74 3.22 -9.13
N ASP A 83 3.74 3.22 -10.47
CA ASP A 83 2.50 3.33 -11.25
C ASP A 83 1.71 2.04 -11.14
N VAL A 84 0.40 2.16 -10.85
CA VAL A 84 -0.49 1.02 -10.65
C VAL A 84 -1.68 1.14 -11.59
N ASP A 85 -1.85 0.13 -12.45
CA ASP A 85 -3.00 0.02 -13.36
C ASP A 85 -4.22 -0.64 -12.69
N ALA A 86 -3.99 -1.50 -11.70
CA ALA A 86 -5.05 -2.13 -10.93
C ALA A 86 -4.52 -2.71 -9.61
N VAL A 87 -5.39 -2.81 -8.62
CA VAL A 87 -5.19 -3.66 -7.44
C VAL A 87 -6.28 -4.70 -7.42
N THR A 88 -5.89 -5.97 -7.31
CA THR A 88 -6.80 -7.11 -7.15
C THR A 88 -6.62 -7.71 -5.77
N PHE A 89 -7.72 -7.96 -5.07
CA PHE A 89 -7.73 -8.65 -3.80
C PHE A 89 -8.41 -9.99 -4.00
N GLU A 90 -7.83 -11.04 -3.44
CA GLU A 90 -8.39 -12.38 -3.41
C GLU A 90 -8.56 -12.75 -1.94
N GLY A 91 -9.82 -12.81 -1.50
CA GLY A 91 -10.19 -13.17 -0.15
C GLY A 91 -10.10 -14.69 0.08
N HIS A 92 -10.19 -15.10 1.34
CA HIS A 92 -10.16 -16.51 1.73
C HIS A 92 -11.31 -17.35 1.15
N ASP A 93 -12.45 -16.72 0.85
CA ASP A 93 -13.66 -17.37 0.33
C ASP A 93 -13.76 -17.31 -1.21
N ASP A 94 -12.63 -17.26 -1.92
CA ASP A 94 -12.52 -17.07 -3.38
C ASP A 94 -13.14 -15.76 -3.92
N GLU A 95 -13.52 -14.84 -3.03
CA GLU A 95 -14.08 -13.55 -3.41
C GLU A 95 -12.99 -12.64 -3.98
N THR A 96 -13.23 -12.08 -5.16
CA THR A 96 -12.25 -11.22 -5.86
C THR A 96 -12.74 -9.77 -5.96
N TRP A 97 -11.94 -8.84 -5.44
CA TRP A 97 -12.18 -7.40 -5.49
C TRP A 97 -11.16 -6.69 -6.37
N LYS A 98 -11.56 -5.59 -7.04
CA LYS A 98 -10.64 -4.83 -7.91
C LYS A 98 -10.78 -3.33 -7.76
N ILE A 99 -9.71 -2.65 -7.37
CA ILE A 99 -9.58 -1.19 -7.52
C ILE A 99 -8.95 -0.93 -8.89
N ARG A 100 -9.67 -0.20 -9.76
CA ARG A 100 -9.15 0.26 -11.04
C ARG A 100 -9.20 1.79 -11.09
N PRO A 101 -8.08 2.46 -11.31
CA PRO A 101 -8.08 3.82 -11.84
C PRO A 101 -8.96 3.82 -13.10
N GLY A 102 -9.85 4.81 -13.24
CA GLY A 102 -10.76 4.89 -14.39
C GLY A 102 -10.08 4.88 -15.77
N PHE A 103 -10.87 5.05 -16.84
CA PHE A 103 -10.34 5.00 -18.21
C PHE A 103 -9.19 6.02 -18.43
N ARG A 104 -8.01 5.52 -18.84
CA ARG A 104 -6.75 6.29 -19.04
C ARG A 104 -6.19 6.96 -17.77
N ALA A 105 -6.68 6.59 -16.60
CA ALA A 105 -6.10 6.99 -15.33
C ALA A 105 -5.11 5.93 -14.85
N ARG A 106 -4.20 6.33 -13.96
CA ARG A 106 -3.34 5.42 -13.20
C ARG A 106 -3.37 5.78 -11.72
N GLY A 107 -3.27 4.76 -10.89
CA GLY A 107 -3.04 4.90 -9.47
C GLY A 107 -1.55 4.96 -9.18
N HIS A 108 -1.22 5.31 -7.95
CA HIS A 108 0.16 5.23 -7.46
C HIS A 108 0.17 4.38 -6.18
N ALA A 109 1.12 3.45 -6.10
CA ALA A 109 1.48 2.79 -4.85
C ALA A 109 2.72 3.46 -4.28
N VAL A 110 2.58 4.03 -3.08
CA VAL A 110 3.68 4.61 -2.30
C VAL A 110 4.15 3.58 -1.30
N VAL A 111 5.36 3.07 -1.50
CA VAL A 111 6.05 2.18 -0.56
C VAL A 111 6.72 3.09 0.49
N THR A 112 6.30 3.01 1.75
CA THR A 112 6.91 3.76 2.86
C THR A 112 7.79 2.85 3.71
N ASP A 113 8.28 3.35 4.83
CA ASP A 113 8.93 2.58 5.89
C ASP A 113 7.94 1.82 6.79
N ARG A 114 6.63 2.06 6.65
CA ARG A 114 5.58 1.52 7.54
C ARG A 114 4.52 0.69 6.82
N ARG A 115 4.13 1.10 5.61
CA ARG A 115 3.02 0.51 4.85
C ARG A 115 3.21 0.68 3.36
N LEU A 116 2.43 -0.09 2.60
CA LEU A 116 2.14 0.18 1.20
C LEU A 116 0.83 0.96 1.13
N LEU A 117 0.86 2.17 0.59
CA LEU A 117 -0.33 3.00 0.39
C LEU A 117 -0.64 3.11 -1.10
N VAL A 118 -1.80 2.61 -1.51
CA VAL A 118 -2.32 2.79 -2.87
C VAL A 118 -3.29 3.96 -2.89
N VAL A 119 -3.06 4.88 -3.83
CA VAL A 119 -3.95 5.99 -4.16
C VAL A 119 -4.42 5.82 -5.59
N ALA A 120 -5.71 5.57 -5.78
CA ALA A 120 -6.34 5.40 -7.08
C ALA A 120 -7.42 6.47 -7.29
N PRO A 121 -7.44 7.16 -8.45
CA PRO A 121 -8.46 8.15 -8.73
C PRO A 121 -9.82 7.49 -8.97
N ALA A 122 -10.89 8.10 -8.45
CA ALA A 122 -12.26 7.60 -8.59
C ALA A 122 -13.31 8.73 -8.59
N THR A 123 -14.51 8.43 -9.09
CA THR A 123 -15.59 9.41 -9.31
C THR A 123 -16.04 10.13 -8.04
N ARG A 124 -16.01 9.46 -6.88
CA ARG A 124 -16.43 10.03 -5.57
C ARG A 124 -15.25 10.44 -4.69
N GLY A 125 -14.15 10.85 -5.32
CA GLY A 125 -12.89 11.15 -4.67
C GLY A 125 -11.98 9.93 -4.61
N ASP A 126 -10.74 10.15 -4.22
CA ASP A 126 -9.70 9.13 -4.37
C ASP A 126 -9.99 7.88 -3.54
N GLN A 127 -9.85 6.73 -4.19
CA GLN A 127 -9.84 5.43 -3.54
C GLN A 127 -8.48 5.17 -2.92
N LEU A 128 -8.50 4.81 -1.65
CA LEU A 128 -7.32 4.53 -0.87
C LEU A 128 -7.38 3.09 -0.40
N TYR A 129 -6.25 2.41 -0.52
CA TYR A 129 -6.02 1.12 0.13
C TYR A 129 -4.68 1.18 0.86
N GLU A 130 -4.69 0.77 2.12
CA GLU A 130 -3.51 0.69 2.96
C GLU A 130 -3.23 -0.77 3.27
N LEU A 131 -1.96 -1.14 3.15
CA LEU A 131 -1.44 -2.42 3.61
C LEU A 131 -0.29 -2.20 4.59
N PRO A 132 -0.53 -2.34 5.90
CA PRO A 132 0.53 -2.37 6.90
C PRO A 132 1.48 -3.54 6.63
N PHE A 133 2.79 -3.30 6.69
CA PHE A 133 3.74 -4.40 6.46
C PHE A 133 3.76 -5.44 7.58
N THR A 134 3.16 -5.15 8.73
CA THR A 134 2.95 -6.12 9.81
C THR A 134 2.04 -7.27 9.39
N ASP A 135 1.17 -7.04 8.42
CA ASP A 135 0.14 -7.99 8.01
C ASP A 135 0.58 -8.82 6.80
N ALA A 136 1.65 -8.37 6.12
CA ALA A 136 2.24 -9.08 4.98
C ALA A 136 3.08 -10.28 5.46
N VAL A 137 2.83 -11.46 4.88
CA VAL A 137 3.57 -12.70 5.12
C VAL A 137 4.62 -12.93 4.04
N SER A 138 4.23 -12.69 2.79
CA SER A 138 5.00 -13.03 1.60
C SER A 138 4.85 -11.92 0.56
N VAL A 139 5.88 -11.74 -0.27
CA VAL A 139 5.84 -10.80 -1.40
C VAL A 139 6.50 -11.49 -2.58
N GLU A 140 5.76 -11.61 -3.67
CA GLU A 140 6.18 -12.20 -4.92
C GLU A 140 6.06 -11.20 -6.06
N SER A 141 6.75 -11.50 -7.16
CA SER A 141 6.70 -10.70 -8.37
C SER A 141 6.54 -11.64 -9.56
N SER A 142 5.59 -11.33 -10.43
CA SER A 142 5.34 -12.11 -11.64
C SER A 142 5.35 -11.21 -12.86
N SER A 143 5.71 -11.80 -14.01
CA SER A 143 5.65 -11.19 -15.33
C SER A 143 4.77 -12.03 -16.22
N SER A 144 3.92 -11.37 -16.97
CA SER A 144 3.19 -11.98 -18.06
C SER A 144 3.21 -11.05 -19.26
N TRP A 145 2.84 -11.58 -20.42
CA TRP A 145 2.66 -10.77 -21.62
C TRP A 145 1.60 -9.67 -21.50
N LEU A 146 0.70 -9.75 -20.50
CA LEU A 146 -0.38 -8.78 -20.27
C LEU A 146 -0.05 -7.72 -19.23
N ALA A 147 0.70 -8.08 -18.18
CA ALA A 147 1.02 -7.20 -17.07
C ALA A 147 2.15 -7.76 -16.21
N ASP A 148 2.85 -6.85 -15.56
CA ASP A 148 3.74 -7.14 -14.45
C ASP A 148 2.99 -6.94 -13.14
N ALA A 149 3.23 -7.82 -12.16
CA ALA A 149 2.53 -7.78 -10.89
C ALA A 149 3.46 -7.95 -9.69
N LEU A 150 3.10 -7.30 -8.59
CA LEU A 150 3.61 -7.55 -7.25
C LEU A 150 2.46 -8.12 -6.42
N THR A 151 2.62 -9.33 -5.91
CA THR A 151 1.62 -10.01 -5.10
C THR A 151 2.10 -10.06 -3.66
N VAL A 152 1.23 -9.70 -2.71
CA VAL A 152 1.48 -9.71 -1.28
C VAL A 152 0.48 -10.63 -0.62
N ASP A 153 0.95 -11.70 0.02
CA ASP A 153 0.10 -12.59 0.80
C ASP A 153 0.01 -12.09 2.24
N LEU A 154 -1.19 -12.14 2.82
CA LEU A 154 -1.49 -11.58 4.13
C LEU A 154 -1.66 -12.67 5.18
N ALA A 155 -1.53 -12.27 6.46
CA ALA A 155 -1.62 -13.18 7.60
C ALA A 155 -3.01 -13.82 7.78
N ASP A 156 -4.06 -13.20 7.24
CA ASP A 156 -5.42 -13.73 7.22
C ASP A 156 -5.67 -14.73 6.09
N GLY A 157 -4.66 -15.05 5.28
CA GLY A 157 -4.73 -15.97 4.15
C GLY A 157 -5.23 -15.34 2.86
N SER A 158 -5.55 -14.04 2.84
CA SER A 158 -5.86 -13.32 1.61
C SER A 158 -4.61 -12.92 0.83
N SER A 159 -4.78 -12.56 -0.45
CA SER A 159 -3.71 -12.06 -1.31
C SER A 159 -4.09 -10.71 -1.94
N VAL A 160 -3.07 -9.86 -2.16
CA VAL A 160 -3.22 -8.57 -2.82
C VAL A 160 -2.24 -8.47 -3.97
N SER A 161 -2.75 -8.37 -5.20
CA SER A 161 -1.96 -8.26 -6.42
C SER A 161 -2.05 -6.84 -6.99
N LEU A 162 -0.91 -6.15 -7.06
CA LEU A 162 -0.75 -4.85 -7.72
C LEU A 162 -0.26 -5.07 -9.15
N ALA A 163 -1.07 -4.70 -10.14
CA ALA A 163 -0.63 -4.61 -11.52
C ALA A 163 0.18 -3.31 -11.69
N VAL A 164 1.49 -3.45 -11.88
CA VAL A 164 2.45 -2.34 -11.96
C VAL A 164 2.88 -2.12 -13.40
N SER A 165 2.99 -0.85 -13.80
CA SER A 165 3.28 -0.47 -15.18
C SER A 165 4.71 0.03 -15.35
N GLY A 166 5.29 -0.25 -16.52
CA GLY A 166 6.53 0.40 -16.95
C GLY A 166 7.78 0.02 -16.16
N LEU A 167 7.75 -1.08 -15.42
CA LEU A 167 8.92 -1.63 -14.74
C LEU A 167 9.59 -2.68 -15.62
N ASN A 168 10.91 -2.63 -15.73
CA ASN A 168 11.68 -3.75 -16.24
C ASN A 168 11.90 -4.83 -15.14
N ASP A 169 12.47 -5.97 -15.53
CA ASP A 169 12.72 -7.11 -14.62
C ASP A 169 13.51 -6.73 -13.37
N HIS A 170 14.54 -5.91 -13.52
CA HIS A 170 15.40 -5.48 -12.43
C HIS A 170 14.66 -4.52 -11.49
N GLU A 171 13.94 -3.55 -12.05
CA GLU A 171 13.15 -2.59 -11.28
C GLU A 171 12.05 -3.27 -10.48
N ARG A 172 11.41 -4.28 -11.05
CA ARG A 172 10.41 -5.09 -10.37
C ARG A 172 11.02 -5.94 -9.26
N ALA A 173 12.14 -6.61 -9.51
CA ALA A 173 12.85 -7.35 -8.48
C ALA A 173 13.23 -6.44 -7.30
N ALA A 174 13.74 -5.24 -7.60
CA ALA A 174 14.05 -4.23 -6.59
C ALA A 174 12.80 -3.75 -5.83
N ALA A 175 11.63 -3.65 -6.48
CA ALA A 175 10.38 -3.26 -5.81
C ALA A 175 9.91 -4.35 -4.85
N ARG A 176 9.97 -5.61 -5.28
CA ARG A 176 9.68 -6.77 -4.43
C ARG A 176 10.62 -6.84 -3.23
N ASP A 177 11.92 -6.68 -3.46
CA ASP A 177 12.92 -6.79 -2.39
C ASP A 177 12.78 -5.64 -1.38
N LEU A 178 12.45 -4.43 -1.86
CA LEU A 178 12.11 -3.30 -0.98
C LEU A 178 10.90 -3.61 -0.08
N LEU A 179 9.84 -4.18 -0.62
CA LEU A 179 8.65 -4.58 0.16
C LEU A 179 8.99 -5.67 1.19
N ARG A 180 9.83 -6.65 0.80
CA ARG A 180 10.31 -7.70 1.70
C ARG A 180 11.15 -7.13 2.84
N ASP A 181 12.01 -6.16 2.54
CA ASP A 181 12.87 -5.51 3.53
C ASP A 181 12.08 -4.62 4.48
N ALA A 182 11.11 -3.86 3.97
CA ALA A 182 10.21 -3.05 4.78
C ALA A 182 9.45 -3.92 5.79
N ARG A 183 8.89 -5.05 5.34
CA ARG A 183 8.28 -6.06 6.21
C ARG A 183 9.21 -6.55 7.31
N ARG A 184 10.44 -6.94 6.97
CA ARG A 184 11.42 -7.44 7.95
C ARG A 184 11.76 -6.42 9.04
N ARG A 185 11.72 -5.12 8.74
CA ARG A 185 12.00 -4.05 9.71
C ARG A 185 10.82 -3.82 10.66
N THR A 186 9.60 -4.05 10.21
CA THR A 186 8.38 -3.91 11.01
C THR A 186 8.05 -5.14 11.84
N THR A 187 8.55 -6.33 11.48
CA THR A 187 8.39 -7.54 12.30
C THR A 187 9.38 -7.49 13.49
N PRO A 188 8.94 -7.37 14.75
CA PRO A 188 9.84 -7.50 15.89
C PRO A 188 10.49 -8.89 15.88
N PRO A 189 11.76 -9.04 16.29
CA PRO A 189 12.40 -10.35 16.36
C PRO A 189 11.54 -11.28 17.22
N SER A 190 11.20 -12.45 16.68
CA SER A 190 10.43 -13.46 17.40
C SER A 190 11.15 -13.80 18.72
N ARG A 191 10.49 -13.53 19.84
CA ARG A 191 10.95 -14.04 21.14
C ARG A 191 10.68 -15.55 21.17
N GLY A 192 11.62 -16.37 20.72
CA GLY A 192 11.70 -17.79 21.06
C GLY A 192 13.17 -18.15 21.21
N GLY A 193 13.68 -18.76 22.28
CA GLY A 193 13.22 -19.37 23.54
C GLY A 193 14.48 -20.00 24.19
N PRO A 194 14.46 -20.89 25.21
CA PRO A 194 13.51 -21.11 26.30
C PRO A 194 14.04 -20.55 27.63
N ARG A 195 13.16 -20.22 28.59
CA ARG A 195 13.57 -20.10 29.99
C ARG A 195 13.70 -21.52 30.55
N SER A 196 14.94 -21.96 30.72
CA SER A 196 15.30 -23.12 31.54
C SER A 196 14.56 -23.03 32.88
N SER A 197 13.70 -24.02 33.13
CA SER A 197 13.16 -24.33 34.44
C SER A 197 14.29 -24.86 35.31
N ALA A 198 14.84 -23.99 36.16
CA ALA A 198 15.70 -24.41 37.25
C ALA A 198 14.83 -25.05 38.34
N THR A 199 14.87 -26.38 38.37
CA THR A 199 14.39 -27.22 39.47
C THR A 199 15.15 -26.85 40.74
N TRP A 200 14.45 -26.36 41.77
CA TRP A 200 14.99 -26.32 43.12
C TRP A 200 14.56 -27.59 43.83
N THR A 201 15.52 -28.47 44.08
CA THR A 201 15.40 -29.59 45.02
C THR A 201 15.55 -29.04 46.45
N THR A 202 14.84 -29.72 47.34
CA THR A 202 14.46 -29.42 48.73
C THR A 202 15.58 -29.01 49.67
#